data_AF-A0A7C3SDZ7-F1
#
_entry.id   AF-A0A7C3SDZ7-F1
#
_cell.length_a   1.000
_cell.length_b   1.000
_cell.length_c   1.000
_cell.angle_alpha   90.00
_cell.angle_beta   90.00
_cell.angle_gamma   90.00
#
_symmetry.space_group_name_H-M   'P 1'
#
loop_
_entity.id
_entity.type
_entity.pdbx_description
1 polymer ?
#
loop_
_entity_poly.entity_id
_entity_poly.type
_entity_poly.pdbx_seq_one_letter_code
_entity_poly.pdbx_strand_id
1 'polypeptide(L)'
;WRRGRSSESANDVYILGDDMKIEGSVIDLGKGERIYAVRFIEDKGYVVTFRQMDPFYILDLADPVNPEKKGELKIPGYSSYLHPITKDKILGIGEEDNKVKVSLFDVSDPANPTEIAKYNLDEYWSEISQTHHAFLLDTKHEIFFFPGSKGGYVFSYTGDNLKLEKTVADTQIKRAIYINDYLYVIGEDRLVVLDEKNWEKVGELEL
;
A
#
# COMPACT_ATOMS: atom_id res chain seq x y z
N TRP A 1 -41.39 17.16 -12.81
CA TRP A 1 -40.22 16.45 -12.23
C TRP A 1 -38.94 17.01 -12.83
N ARG A 2 -38.20 17.84 -12.09
CA ARG A 2 -36.90 18.35 -12.54
C ARG A 2 -35.91 17.18 -12.52
N ARG A 3 -35.36 16.80 -13.68
CA ARG A 3 -34.17 15.95 -13.78
C ARG A 3 -33.04 16.66 -13.02
N GLY A 4 -32.66 16.13 -11.86
CA GLY A 4 -31.40 16.54 -11.22
C GLY A 4 -30.26 16.18 -12.16
N ARG A 5 -29.40 17.16 -12.49
CA ARG A 5 -28.06 16.87 -13.01
C ARG A 5 -27.42 15.92 -11.98
N SER A 6 -27.09 14.69 -12.37
CA SER A 6 -26.13 13.90 -11.62
C SER A 6 -24.82 14.67 -11.67
N SER A 7 -24.45 15.38 -10.60
CA SER A 7 -23.09 15.85 -10.46
C SER A 7 -22.21 14.61 -10.34
N GLU A 8 -21.34 14.38 -11.31
CA GLU A 8 -20.26 13.40 -11.14
C GLU A 8 -19.44 13.83 -9.92
N SER A 9 -19.21 12.91 -8.97
CA SER A 9 -18.32 13.16 -7.84
C SER A 9 -16.88 13.18 -8.34
N ALA A 10 -16.02 14.01 -7.77
CA ALA A 10 -14.58 13.98 -8.04
C ALA A 10 -13.81 14.04 -6.72
N ASN A 11 -12.53 13.71 -6.78
CA ASN A 11 -11.63 13.79 -5.63
C ASN A 11 -10.63 14.92 -5.86
N ASP A 12 -10.32 15.64 -4.79
CA ASP A 12 -9.42 16.79 -4.84
C ASP A 12 -8.38 16.66 -3.73
N VAL A 13 -7.20 17.24 -3.95
CA VAL A 13 -6.17 17.46 -2.93
C VAL A 13 -6.02 18.96 -2.75
N TYR A 14 -6.09 19.42 -1.50
CA TYR A 14 -5.92 20.82 -1.14
C TYR A 14 -4.68 20.98 -0.27
N ILE A 15 -3.89 22.02 -0.53
CA ILE A 15 -2.77 22.43 0.31
C ILE A 15 -3.25 23.60 1.16
N LEU A 16 -3.09 23.46 2.48
CA LEU A 16 -3.44 24.49 3.45
C LEU A 16 -2.17 25.16 3.95
N GLY A 17 -2.18 26.50 3.97
CA GLY A 17 -1.13 27.29 4.61
C GLY A 17 -1.21 27.23 6.14
N ASP A 18 -0.25 27.88 6.81
CA ASP A 18 -0.18 27.94 8.28
C ASP A 18 -1.43 28.57 8.92
N ASP A 19 -2.16 29.40 8.16
CA ASP A 19 -3.41 30.03 8.58
C ASP A 19 -4.66 29.18 8.27
N MET A 20 -4.46 27.92 7.83
CA MET A 20 -5.48 26.97 7.42
C MET A 20 -6.31 27.39 6.21
N LYS A 21 -5.87 28.39 5.44
CA LYS A 21 -6.49 28.73 4.16
C LYS A 21 -5.92 27.87 3.05
N ILE A 22 -6.74 27.62 2.04
CA ILE A 22 -6.32 26.93 0.83
C ILE A 22 -5.34 27.83 0.06
N GLU A 23 -4.14 27.34 -0.16
CA GLU A 23 -3.09 28.02 -0.94
C GLU A 23 -2.93 27.41 -2.34
N GLY A 24 -3.21 26.11 -2.48
CA GLY A 24 -3.16 25.40 -3.75
C GLY A 24 -4.09 24.19 -3.77
N SER A 25 -4.39 23.69 -4.96
CA SER A 25 -5.19 22.48 -5.11
C SER A 25 -4.92 21.73 -6.41
N VAL A 26 -5.06 20.41 -6.34
CA VAL A 26 -5.21 19.54 -7.50
C VAL A 26 -6.64 19.00 -7.47
N ILE A 27 -7.45 19.37 -8.45
CA ILE A 27 -8.87 19.04 -8.49
C ILE A 27 -9.18 17.97 -9.54
N ASP A 28 -10.40 17.44 -9.49
CA ASP A 28 -10.97 16.59 -10.54
C ASP A 28 -10.28 15.23 -10.73
N LEU A 29 -9.61 14.71 -9.69
CA LEU A 29 -8.98 13.38 -9.69
C LEU A 29 -10.06 12.28 -9.65
N GLY A 30 -9.99 11.35 -10.60
CA GLY A 30 -10.87 10.17 -10.64
C GLY A 30 -12.35 10.53 -10.65
N LYS A 31 -12.85 11.18 -11.72
CA LYS A 31 -14.27 11.53 -11.84
C LYS A 31 -15.16 10.28 -11.77
N GLY A 32 -16.06 10.28 -10.80
CA GLY A 32 -16.95 9.17 -10.48
C GLY A 32 -16.31 8.06 -9.64
N GLU A 33 -15.09 8.26 -9.16
CA GLU A 33 -14.29 7.30 -8.39
C GLU A 33 -14.15 7.74 -6.93
N ARG A 34 -13.69 6.83 -6.06
CA ARG A 34 -13.42 7.11 -4.65
C ARG A 34 -11.95 6.93 -4.35
N ILE A 35 -11.41 7.72 -3.43
CA ILE A 35 -10.07 7.50 -2.87
C ILE A 35 -10.03 6.20 -2.05
N TYR A 36 -8.99 5.40 -2.28
CA TYR A 36 -8.69 4.18 -1.51
C TYR A 36 -7.40 4.31 -0.71
N ALA A 37 -6.39 5.00 -1.24
CA ALA A 37 -5.15 5.27 -0.54
C ALA A 37 -4.59 6.64 -0.91
N VAL A 38 -3.95 7.28 0.07
CA VAL A 38 -3.16 8.49 -0.14
C VAL A 38 -1.83 8.34 0.59
N ARG A 39 -0.73 8.75 -0.04
CA ARG A 39 0.58 8.85 0.60
C ARG A 39 1.27 10.13 0.17
N PHE A 40 2.00 10.75 1.09
CA PHE A 40 2.87 11.88 0.81
C PHE A 40 4.31 11.47 1.11
N ILE A 41 5.23 11.78 0.20
CA ILE A 41 6.66 11.49 0.33
C ILE A 41 7.41 12.70 -0.20
N GLU A 42 8.17 13.36 0.68
CA GLU A 42 8.84 14.62 0.36
C GLU A 42 7.86 15.64 -0.26
N ASP A 43 8.13 16.10 -1.47
CA ASP A 43 7.34 17.03 -2.26
C ASP A 43 6.34 16.35 -3.22
N LYS A 44 6.11 15.04 -3.07
CA LYS A 44 5.20 14.27 -3.92
C LYS A 44 3.97 13.76 -3.16
N GLY A 45 2.84 13.80 -3.84
CA GLY A 45 1.59 13.18 -3.40
C GLY A 45 1.21 11.99 -4.27
N TYR A 46 0.69 10.93 -3.66
CA TYR A 46 0.28 9.72 -4.34
C TYR A 46 -1.16 9.42 -3.96
N VAL A 47 -2.04 9.35 -4.95
CA VAL A 47 -3.48 9.17 -4.73
C VAL A 47 -3.98 8.02 -5.58
N VAL A 48 -4.56 7.02 -4.93
CA VAL A 48 -5.24 5.90 -5.58
C VAL A 48 -6.72 6.16 -5.53
N THR A 49 -7.35 6.28 -6.69
CA THR A 49 -8.82 6.26 -6.80
C THR A 49 -9.27 5.00 -7.52
N PHE A 50 -10.50 4.55 -7.27
CA PHE A 50 -10.97 3.35 -7.94
C PHE A 50 -12.47 3.35 -8.20
N ARG A 51 -12.82 2.76 -9.35
CA ARG A 51 -14.17 2.30 -9.69
C ARG A 51 -14.13 0.92 -10.37
N GLN A 52 -13.20 0.71 -11.32
CA GLN A 52 -12.97 -0.56 -12.05
C GLN A 52 -11.50 -0.77 -12.48
N MET A 53 -10.79 0.30 -12.82
CA MET A 53 -9.32 0.35 -12.91
C MET A 53 -8.82 1.44 -11.96
N ASP A 54 -7.65 1.23 -11.37
CA ASP A 54 -7.00 2.19 -10.48
C ASP A 54 -6.16 3.16 -11.31
N PRO A 55 -6.51 4.44 -11.39
CA PRO A 55 -5.52 5.46 -11.63
C PRO A 55 -4.75 5.75 -10.33
N PHE A 56 -3.50 5.28 -10.31
CA PHE A 56 -2.49 5.70 -9.36
C PHE A 56 -1.92 7.05 -9.82
N TYR A 57 -2.39 8.14 -9.21
CA TYR A 57 -1.98 9.51 -9.52
C TYR A 57 -0.73 9.91 -8.75
N ILE A 58 0.17 10.62 -9.44
CA ILE A 58 1.36 11.23 -8.85
C ILE A 58 1.20 12.74 -8.98
N LEU A 59 1.29 13.42 -7.84
CA LEU A 59 1.18 14.85 -7.68
C LEU A 59 2.56 15.43 -7.34
N ASP A 60 2.91 16.54 -7.96
CA ASP A 60 4.00 17.42 -7.54
C ASP A 60 3.43 18.50 -6.65
N LEU A 61 3.98 18.59 -5.45
CA LEU A 61 3.60 19.48 -4.38
C LEU A 61 4.79 20.38 -3.96
N ALA A 62 5.86 20.43 -4.76
CA ALA A 62 7.05 21.22 -4.47
C ALA A 62 6.76 22.73 -4.41
N ASP A 63 5.85 23.20 -5.27
CA ASP A 63 5.27 24.54 -5.19
C ASP A 63 3.87 24.46 -4.57
N PRO A 64 3.70 24.83 -3.28
CA PRO A 64 2.43 24.69 -2.58
C PRO A 64 1.32 25.60 -3.12
N VAL A 65 1.66 26.69 -3.84
CA VAL A 65 0.67 27.58 -4.47
C VAL A 65 0.32 27.16 -5.90
N ASN A 66 1.10 26.27 -6.50
CA ASN A 66 0.84 25.70 -7.82
C ASN A 66 1.13 24.18 -7.84
N PRO A 67 0.39 23.37 -7.06
CA PRO A 67 0.52 21.92 -7.12
C PRO A 67 -0.06 21.36 -8.42
N GLU A 68 0.52 20.28 -8.93
CA GLU A 68 0.17 19.74 -10.25
C GLU A 68 0.07 18.22 -10.25
N LYS A 69 -0.89 17.66 -11.01
CA LYS A 69 -0.88 16.24 -11.37
C LYS A 69 0.24 16.00 -12.40
N LYS A 70 1.33 15.33 -12.02
CA LYS A 70 2.44 15.02 -12.92
C LYS A 70 2.22 13.76 -13.74
N GLY A 71 1.68 12.72 -13.12
CA GLY A 71 1.55 11.41 -13.76
C GLY A 71 0.35 10.63 -13.29
N GLU A 72 0.07 9.57 -14.02
CA GLU A 72 -1.04 8.66 -13.79
C GLU A 72 -0.67 7.28 -14.34
N LEU A 73 -0.77 6.26 -13.50
CA LEU A 73 -0.60 4.86 -13.90
C LEU A 73 -1.94 4.14 -13.79
N LYS A 74 -2.42 3.58 -14.90
CA LYS A 74 -3.64 2.75 -14.91
C LYS A 74 -3.29 1.28 -14.88
N ILE A 75 -3.71 0.60 -13.83
CA ILE A 75 -3.52 -0.85 -13.67
C ILE A 75 -4.81 -1.55 -13.23
N PRO A 76 -4.95 -2.86 -13.52
CA PRO A 76 -6.02 -3.66 -12.94
C PRO A 76 -5.90 -3.75 -11.42
N GLY A 77 -7.05 -3.91 -10.75
CA GLY A 77 -7.12 -3.86 -9.29
C GLY A 77 -6.90 -2.45 -8.75
N TYR A 78 -6.69 -2.33 -7.44
CA TYR A 78 -6.34 -1.10 -6.75
C TYR A 78 -5.44 -1.36 -5.54
N SER A 79 -4.70 -0.34 -5.10
CA SER A 79 -4.01 -0.37 -3.80
C SER A 79 -4.85 0.34 -2.72
N SER A 80 -5.19 -0.36 -1.63
CA SER A 80 -5.82 0.23 -0.44
C SER A 80 -4.81 0.71 0.60
N TYR A 81 -3.55 0.32 0.44
CA TYR A 81 -2.45 0.74 1.29
C TYR A 81 -1.21 0.98 0.45
N LEU A 82 -0.51 2.09 0.72
CA LEU A 82 0.75 2.47 0.09
C LEU A 82 1.82 2.64 1.16
N HIS A 83 2.95 1.98 0.97
CA HIS A 83 4.11 2.07 1.85
C HIS A 83 5.37 2.51 1.09
N PRO A 84 5.97 3.66 1.45
CA PRO A 84 7.26 4.08 0.90
C PRO A 84 8.36 3.10 1.29
N ILE A 85 9.06 2.52 0.32
CA ILE A 85 10.31 1.79 0.56
C ILE A 85 11.49 2.76 0.47
N THR A 86 11.47 3.62 -0.55
CA THR A 86 12.38 4.75 -0.72
C THR A 86 11.57 5.96 -1.20
N LYS A 87 12.24 7.08 -1.48
CA LYS A 87 11.58 8.24 -2.11
C LYS A 87 11.08 7.99 -3.54
N ASP A 88 11.60 6.94 -4.19
CA ASP A 88 11.32 6.60 -5.59
C ASP A 88 10.67 5.22 -5.76
N LYS A 89 10.42 4.49 -4.65
CA LYS A 89 9.81 3.16 -4.67
C LYS A 89 8.72 3.02 -3.63
N ILE A 90 7.54 2.55 -4.07
CA ILE A 90 6.36 2.41 -3.24
C ILE A 90 5.82 0.98 -3.36
N LEU A 91 5.55 0.36 -2.22
CA LEU A 91 4.80 -0.88 -2.14
C LEU A 91 3.30 -0.56 -2.06
N GLY A 92 2.50 -1.18 -2.91
CA GLY A 92 1.04 -1.18 -2.85
C GLY A 92 0.50 -2.52 -2.37
N ILE A 93 -0.44 -2.50 -1.43
CA ILE A 93 -1.23 -3.67 -1.05
C ILE A 93 -2.70 -3.33 -1.23
N GLY A 94 -3.43 -4.19 -1.92
CA GLY A 94 -4.85 -4.02 -2.17
C GLY A 94 -5.45 -5.25 -2.83
N GLU A 95 -6.21 -5.07 -3.90
CA GLU A 95 -7.04 -6.13 -4.46
C GLU A 95 -7.06 -6.09 -5.99
N GLU A 96 -6.97 -7.26 -6.63
CA GLU A 96 -7.21 -7.50 -8.05
C GLU A 96 -8.00 -8.82 -8.19
N ASP A 97 -9.13 -8.82 -8.90
CA ASP A 97 -9.97 -10.01 -9.12
C ASP A 97 -10.37 -10.77 -7.84
N ASN A 98 -10.74 -10.04 -6.77
CA ASN A 98 -11.05 -10.58 -5.43
C ASN A 98 -9.87 -11.31 -4.76
N LYS A 99 -8.65 -11.01 -5.19
CA LYS A 99 -7.41 -11.52 -4.60
C LYS A 99 -6.57 -10.39 -4.05
N VAL A 100 -5.90 -10.63 -2.94
CA VAL A 100 -4.93 -9.68 -2.39
C VAL A 100 -3.81 -9.51 -3.40
N LYS A 101 -3.64 -8.26 -3.85
CA LYS A 101 -2.59 -7.86 -4.79
C LYS A 101 -1.51 -7.12 -4.02
N VAL A 102 -0.26 -7.51 -4.30
CA VAL A 102 0.94 -6.79 -3.88
C VAL A 102 1.60 -6.23 -5.12
N SER A 103 1.93 -4.95 -5.11
CA SER A 103 2.52 -4.22 -6.23
C SER A 103 3.75 -3.48 -5.77
N LEU A 104 4.78 -3.41 -6.61
CA LEU A 104 5.95 -2.56 -6.40
C LEU A 104 5.97 -1.53 -7.53
N PHE A 105 5.96 -0.25 -7.15
CA PHE A 105 5.94 0.88 -8.06
C PHE A 105 7.29 1.60 -8.07
N ASP A 106 7.79 1.90 -9.27
CA ASP A 106 8.86 2.88 -9.49
C ASP A 106 8.21 4.22 -9.85
N VAL A 107 8.55 5.24 -9.06
CA VAL A 107 8.05 6.62 -9.16
C VAL A 107 9.20 7.64 -9.21
N SER A 108 10.38 7.19 -9.67
CA SER A 108 11.57 8.01 -9.89
C SER A 108 11.34 9.10 -10.94
N ASP A 109 10.56 8.79 -11.99
CA ASP A 109 9.99 9.76 -12.91
C ASP A 109 8.49 9.97 -12.60
N PRO A 110 8.12 11.07 -11.93
CA PRO A 110 6.73 11.37 -11.58
C PRO A 110 5.78 11.47 -12.77
N ALA A 111 6.29 11.75 -13.97
CA ALA A 111 5.48 11.82 -15.18
C ALA A 111 5.23 10.43 -15.79
N ASN A 112 6.10 9.46 -15.52
CA ASN A 112 6.06 8.11 -16.08
C ASN A 112 6.24 7.02 -15.00
N PRO A 113 5.33 6.95 -13.99
CA PRO A 113 5.33 5.87 -13.00
C PRO A 113 5.13 4.49 -13.63
N THR A 114 5.72 3.45 -13.04
CA THR A 114 5.56 2.06 -13.53
C THR A 114 5.33 1.06 -12.40
N GLU A 115 4.51 0.02 -12.68
CA GLU A 115 4.40 -1.18 -11.82
C GLU A 115 5.52 -2.16 -12.23
N ILE A 116 6.61 -2.17 -11.47
CA ILE A 116 7.81 -2.94 -11.79
C ILE A 116 7.72 -4.41 -11.34
N ALA A 117 6.88 -4.71 -10.34
CA ALA A 117 6.54 -6.07 -9.96
C ALA A 117 5.12 -6.17 -9.40
N LYS A 118 4.49 -7.34 -9.59
CA LYS A 118 3.16 -7.66 -9.06
C LYS A 118 3.11 -9.11 -8.57
N TYR A 119 2.38 -9.34 -7.49
CA TYR A 119 2.04 -10.67 -6.99
C TYR A 119 0.57 -10.73 -6.57
N ASN A 120 -0.20 -11.65 -7.16
CA ASN A 120 -1.58 -11.93 -6.75
C ASN A 120 -1.57 -13.13 -5.79
N LEU A 121 -1.76 -12.85 -4.51
CA LEU A 121 -1.82 -13.84 -3.45
C LEU A 121 -3.20 -14.50 -3.41
N ASP A 122 -3.26 -15.81 -3.18
CA ASP A 122 -4.54 -16.54 -3.05
C ASP A 122 -5.21 -16.28 -1.69
N GLU A 123 -5.53 -15.02 -1.46
CA GLU A 123 -6.15 -14.45 -0.27
C GLU A 123 -7.26 -13.51 -0.72
N TYR A 124 -8.39 -13.50 -0.03
CA TYR A 124 -9.50 -12.58 -0.37
C TYR A 124 -9.48 -11.31 0.48
N TRP A 125 -8.64 -11.28 1.52
CA TRP A 125 -8.61 -10.18 2.48
C TRP A 125 -7.25 -10.10 3.18
N SER A 126 -6.88 -8.87 3.57
CA SER A 126 -5.75 -8.58 4.45
C SER A 126 -6.14 -7.54 5.49
N GLU A 127 -5.66 -7.73 6.73
CA GLU A 127 -5.85 -6.79 7.85
C GLU A 127 -5.31 -5.38 7.51
N ILE A 128 -4.36 -5.28 6.57
CA ILE A 128 -3.83 -4.00 6.10
C ILE A 128 -4.92 -3.09 5.54
N SER A 129 -5.97 -3.67 4.94
CA SER A 129 -7.13 -2.91 4.45
C SER A 129 -7.91 -2.20 5.57
N GLN A 130 -7.75 -2.64 6.82
CA GLN A 130 -8.41 -2.08 8.00
C GLN A 130 -7.46 -1.23 8.84
N THR A 131 -6.17 -1.59 8.92
CA THR A 131 -5.21 -0.93 9.78
C THR A 131 -3.77 -1.04 9.26
N HIS A 132 -3.14 0.11 9.03
CA HIS A 132 -1.75 0.20 8.60
C HIS A 132 -0.74 -0.44 9.58
N HIS A 133 -1.07 -0.52 10.87
CA HIS A 133 -0.23 -1.22 11.85
C HIS A 133 -0.03 -2.72 11.56
N ALA A 134 -0.83 -3.33 10.67
CA ALA A 134 -0.69 -4.74 10.28
C ALA A 134 0.56 -5.02 9.45
N PHE A 135 1.09 -3.99 8.81
CA PHE A 135 2.24 -4.07 7.93
C PHE A 135 3.54 -3.91 8.73
N LEU A 136 4.55 -4.69 8.36
CA LEU A 136 5.90 -4.57 8.92
C LEU A 136 6.92 -4.63 7.78
N LEU A 137 7.83 -3.66 7.73
CA LEU A 137 8.93 -3.61 6.75
C LEU A 137 10.25 -3.87 7.48
N ASP A 138 11.10 -4.69 6.89
CA ASP A 138 12.51 -4.77 7.22
C ASP A 138 13.36 -4.43 5.99
N THR A 139 13.91 -3.23 6.04
CA THR A 139 14.75 -2.68 4.98
C THR A 139 16.14 -3.30 4.93
N LYS A 140 16.62 -3.90 6.03
CA LYS A 140 17.95 -4.52 6.09
C LYS A 140 18.01 -5.79 5.25
N HIS A 141 16.94 -6.58 5.28
CA HIS A 141 16.85 -7.84 4.54
C HIS A 141 15.94 -7.75 3.30
N GLU A 142 15.43 -6.56 2.98
CA GLU A 142 14.52 -6.30 1.86
C GLU A 142 13.29 -7.20 1.85
N ILE A 143 12.62 -7.28 3.01
CA ILE A 143 11.41 -8.06 3.20
C ILE A 143 10.32 -7.23 3.87
N PHE A 144 9.08 -7.69 3.73
CA PHE A 144 7.96 -7.18 4.51
C PHE A 144 7.01 -8.31 4.88
N PHE A 145 6.21 -8.04 5.90
CA PHE A 145 5.20 -8.93 6.42
C PHE A 145 3.82 -8.29 6.41
N PHE A 146 2.81 -9.09 6.12
CA PHE A 146 1.42 -8.73 6.38
C PHE A 146 0.53 -9.96 6.64
N PRO A 147 -0.52 -9.82 7.47
CA PRO A 147 -1.53 -10.86 7.66
C PRO A 147 -2.62 -10.82 6.57
N GLY A 148 -3.04 -12.01 6.15
CA GLY A 148 -4.23 -12.29 5.35
C GLY A 148 -5.25 -13.12 6.13
N SER A 149 -6.30 -13.60 5.46
CA SER A 149 -7.36 -14.39 6.08
C SER A 149 -6.97 -15.84 6.43
N LYS A 150 -5.97 -16.40 5.76
CA LYS A 150 -5.48 -17.78 5.87
C LYS A 150 -4.13 -17.86 6.59
N GLY A 151 -3.44 -16.74 6.80
CA GLY A 151 -2.08 -16.75 7.34
C GLY A 151 -1.40 -15.40 7.40
N GLY A 152 -0.15 -15.42 7.85
CA GLY A 152 0.80 -14.32 7.75
C GLY A 152 1.80 -14.59 6.62
N TYR A 153 2.14 -13.55 5.87
CA TYR A 153 2.93 -13.68 4.65
C TYR A 153 4.18 -12.82 4.74
N VAL A 154 5.35 -13.43 4.52
CA VAL A 154 6.63 -12.75 4.38
C VAL A 154 7.00 -12.73 2.90
N PHE A 155 7.21 -11.54 2.36
CA PHE A 155 7.64 -11.32 0.99
C PHE A 155 9.01 -10.65 0.96
N SER A 156 9.85 -11.06 0.02
CA SER A 156 11.03 -10.30 -0.39
C SER A 156 10.68 -9.36 -1.54
N TYR A 157 11.33 -8.20 -1.56
CA TYR A 157 11.32 -7.24 -2.67
C TYR A 157 12.72 -7.03 -3.28
N THR A 158 13.69 -7.90 -2.97
CA THR A 158 15.07 -7.80 -3.44
C THR A 158 15.16 -7.76 -4.96
N GLY A 159 15.97 -6.83 -5.48
CA GLY A 159 16.23 -6.73 -6.90
C GLY A 159 14.99 -6.39 -7.73
N ASP A 160 14.07 -5.61 -7.16
CA ASP A 160 12.84 -5.14 -7.82
C ASP A 160 11.88 -6.27 -8.22
N ASN A 161 11.89 -7.35 -7.45
CA ASN A 161 11.02 -8.50 -7.66
C ASN A 161 10.27 -8.87 -6.38
N LEU A 162 8.99 -9.21 -6.50
CA LEU A 162 8.19 -9.70 -5.39
C LEU A 162 8.22 -11.22 -5.32
N LYS A 163 8.69 -11.77 -4.19
CA LYS A 163 8.75 -13.21 -3.94
C LYS A 163 8.17 -13.55 -2.58
N LEU A 164 7.20 -14.46 -2.54
CA LEU A 164 6.71 -15.03 -1.30
C LEU A 164 7.79 -15.94 -0.69
N GLU A 165 8.36 -15.54 0.44
CA GLU A 165 9.41 -16.30 1.14
C GLU A 165 8.82 -17.27 2.15
N LYS A 166 7.77 -16.85 2.88
CA LYS A 166 7.16 -17.67 3.91
C LYS A 166 5.67 -17.40 4.10
N THR A 167 4.95 -18.49 4.35
CA THR A 167 3.59 -18.45 4.88
C THR A 167 3.59 -19.04 6.30
N VAL A 168 2.98 -18.31 7.23
CA VAL A 168 2.63 -18.81 8.57
C VAL A 168 1.14 -19.11 8.56
N ALA A 169 0.80 -20.40 8.51
CA ALA A 169 -0.59 -20.85 8.45
C ALA A 169 -1.27 -20.70 9.83
N ASP A 170 -2.01 -19.61 9.97
CA ASP A 170 -2.78 -19.24 11.17
C ASP A 170 -3.73 -18.09 10.80
N THR A 171 -5.02 -18.30 11.04
CA THR A 171 -6.09 -17.36 10.66
C THR A 171 -6.26 -16.21 11.66
N GLN A 172 -5.62 -16.27 12.83
CA GLN A 172 -5.77 -15.28 13.90
C GLN A 172 -4.58 -14.31 14.00
N ILE A 173 -3.67 -14.34 13.02
CA ILE A 173 -2.52 -13.43 12.97
C ILE A 173 -2.97 -11.98 12.86
N LYS A 174 -2.43 -11.13 13.73
CA LYS A 174 -2.71 -9.69 13.74
C LYS A 174 -1.52 -8.84 13.32
N ARG A 175 -0.32 -9.22 13.75
CA ARG A 175 0.88 -8.39 13.67
C ARG A 175 2.13 -9.27 13.58
N ALA A 176 3.24 -8.63 13.26
CA ALA A 176 4.54 -9.18 13.59
C ALA A 176 5.49 -8.09 14.07
N ILE A 177 6.61 -8.50 14.67
CA ILE A 177 7.71 -7.64 15.06
C ILE A 177 9.05 -8.34 14.82
N TYR A 178 10.05 -7.57 14.42
CA TYR A 178 11.42 -8.04 14.28
C TYR A 178 12.22 -7.73 15.55
N ILE A 179 12.92 -8.75 16.06
CA ILE A 179 13.87 -8.59 17.16
C ILE A 179 15.12 -9.40 16.81
N ASN A 180 16.24 -8.69 16.57
CA ASN A 180 17.49 -9.27 16.07
C ASN A 180 17.28 -9.94 14.70
N ASP A 181 17.59 -11.24 14.59
CA ASP A 181 17.43 -12.03 13.35
C ASP A 181 16.17 -12.92 13.41
N TYR A 182 15.14 -12.51 14.17
CA TYR A 182 13.93 -13.27 14.39
C TYR A 182 12.67 -12.45 14.11
N LEU A 183 11.74 -13.07 13.38
CA LEU A 183 10.39 -12.57 13.17
C LEU A 183 9.44 -13.21 14.18
N TYR A 184 8.79 -12.38 14.98
CA TYR A 184 7.75 -12.79 15.93
C TYR A 184 6.40 -12.49 15.31
N VAL A 185 5.68 -13.53 14.90
CA VAL A 185 4.33 -13.44 14.36
C VAL A 185 3.34 -13.64 15.50
N ILE A 186 2.46 -12.65 15.69
CA ILE A 186 1.57 -12.55 16.85
C ILE A 186 0.13 -12.69 16.38
N GLY A 187 -0.52 -13.76 16.83
CA GLY A 187 -1.96 -14.01 16.70
C GLY A 187 -2.72 -13.76 17.99
N GLU A 188 -4.02 -14.07 17.99
CA GLU A 188 -4.90 -13.88 19.17
C GLU A 188 -4.58 -14.85 20.30
N ASP A 189 -4.27 -16.09 19.98
CA ASP A 189 -4.08 -17.20 20.93
C ASP A 189 -2.67 -17.82 20.85
N ARG A 190 -1.84 -17.34 19.92
CA ARG A 190 -0.51 -17.89 19.68
C ARG A 190 0.49 -16.87 19.19
N LEU A 191 1.75 -17.15 19.51
CA LEU A 191 2.92 -16.47 18.99
C LEU A 191 3.84 -17.50 18.34
N VAL A 192 4.33 -17.19 17.14
CA VAL A 192 5.28 -18.03 16.38
C VAL A 192 6.55 -17.24 16.14
N VAL A 193 7.71 -17.85 16.39
CA VAL A 193 9.02 -17.23 16.15
C VAL A 193 9.70 -17.95 14.99
N LEU A 194 10.12 -17.18 13.99
CA LEU A 194 10.87 -17.66 12.83
C LEU A 194 12.28 -17.08 12.83
N ASP A 195 13.27 -17.89 12.45
CA ASP A 195 14.62 -17.41 12.11
C ASP A 195 14.59 -16.80 10.71
N GLU A 196 14.98 -15.54 10.56
CA GLU A 196 14.92 -14.83 9.27
C GLU A 196 15.90 -15.37 8.23
N LYS A 197 16.95 -16.08 8.66
CA LYS A 197 17.98 -16.59 7.75
C LYS A 197 17.47 -17.73 6.88
N ASN A 198 16.49 -18.49 7.37
CA ASN A 198 15.98 -19.68 6.71
C ASN A 198 14.45 -19.85 6.80
N TRP A 199 13.76 -18.94 7.48
CA TRP A 199 12.31 -18.97 7.75
C TRP A 199 11.83 -20.23 8.47
N GLU A 200 12.71 -20.91 9.22
CA GLU A 200 12.35 -22.06 10.05
C GLU A 200 11.73 -21.59 11.37
N LYS A 201 10.73 -22.35 11.85
CA LYS A 201 10.11 -22.09 13.15
C LYS A 201 11.08 -22.51 14.25
N VAL A 202 11.49 -21.56 15.08
CA VAL A 202 12.41 -21.80 16.21
C VAL A 202 11.74 -21.74 17.57
N GLY A 203 10.49 -21.26 17.62
CA GLY A 203 9.72 -21.21 18.85
C GLY A 203 8.24 -20.98 18.60
N GLU A 204 7.43 -21.37 19.59
CA GLU A 204 6.02 -21.04 19.66
C GLU A 204 5.57 -20.92 21.11
N LEU A 205 4.52 -20.13 21.33
CA LEU A 205 3.88 -19.94 22.63
C LEU A 205 2.37 -19.85 22.42
N GLU A 206 1.60 -20.62 23.18
CA GLU A 206 0.14 -20.44 23.33
C GLU A 206 -0.11 -19.37 24.41
N LEU A 207 -1.08 -18.49 24.18
CA LEU A 207 -1.39 -17.32 25.03
C LEU A 207 -2.63 -17.53 25.91
#